data_AF-A0AA37TH70-F1
#
_entry.id   AF-A0AA37TH70-F1
#
_cell.length_a   1.000
_cell.length_b   1.000
_cell.length_c   1.000
_cell.angle_alpha   90.00
_cell.angle_beta   90.00
_cell.angle_gamma   90.00
#
_symmetry.space_group_name_H-M   'P 1'
#
loop_
_entity.id
_entity.type
_entity.pdbx_description
1 polymer ?
#
loop_
_entity_poly.entity_id
_entity_poly.type
_entity_poly.pdbx_seq_one_letter_code
_entity_poly.pdbx_strand_id
1 'polypeptide(L)'
;MPGERSWRYSKAGIVTNDLVPLSHSLRALIGALDRERSGPLMAAMDACNARWGRGAVVPARAGLVSRRDWNTKFEMRTPRYTTQVSELPVAYA
;
A
#
# COMPACT_ATOMS: atom_id res chain seq x y z
N MET A 1 1.59 -31.60 27.74
CA MET A 1 2.09 -30.24 27.44
C MET A 1 1.83 -29.94 25.96
N PRO A 2 0.89 -29.05 25.61
CA PRO A 2 0.59 -28.81 24.20
C PRO A 2 1.53 -27.77 23.58
N GLY A 3 2.46 -28.26 22.75
CA GLY A 3 2.77 -27.73 21.42
C GLY A 3 3.52 -26.40 21.30
N GLU A 4 4.85 -26.48 21.23
CA GLU A 4 5.68 -25.44 20.60
C GLU A 4 5.33 -25.32 19.11
N ARG A 5 4.51 -24.33 18.74
CA ARG A 5 4.32 -23.94 17.33
C ARG A 5 5.38 -22.92 16.95
N SER A 6 6.34 -23.30 16.12
CA SER A 6 7.28 -22.34 15.51
C SER A 6 6.55 -21.49 14.47
N TRP A 7 6.42 -20.19 14.75
CA TRP A 7 5.87 -19.24 13.79
C TRP A 7 6.97 -18.80 12.83
N ARG A 8 6.88 -19.21 11.56
CA ARG A 8 7.79 -18.74 10.51
C ARG A 8 7.32 -17.36 10.04
N TYR A 9 7.83 -16.31 10.68
CA TYR A 9 7.54 -14.94 10.26
C TYR A 9 8.53 -14.53 9.17
N SER A 10 8.02 -14.20 7.98
CA SER A 10 8.84 -13.63 6.91
C SER A 10 8.69 -12.10 6.96
N LYS A 11 9.76 -11.40 7.34
CA LYS A 11 9.78 -9.94 7.40
C LYS A 11 10.28 -9.39 6.06
N ALA A 12 9.42 -8.65 5.36
CA ALA A 12 9.82 -7.84 4.22
C ALA A 12 9.85 -6.36 4.65
N GLY A 13 11.02 -5.73 4.54
CA GLY A 13 11.17 -4.29 4.70
C GLY A 13 11.26 -3.64 3.33
N ILE A 14 10.34 -2.73 3.01
CA ILE A 14 10.46 -1.85 1.85
C ILE A 14 10.95 -0.51 2.38
N VAL A 15 12.18 -0.15 2.03
CA VAL A 15 12.74 1.17 2.33
C VAL A 15 12.69 1.97 1.04
N THR A 16 11.82 2.97 1.00
CA THR A 16 11.76 3.92 -0.12
C THR A 16 12.59 5.13 0.27
N ASN A 17 13.79 5.23 -0.29
CA ASN A 17 14.60 6.44 -0.18
C ASN A 17 14.11 7.45 -1.23
N ASP A 18 14.27 8.74 -0.95
CA ASP A 18 14.02 9.82 -1.92
C ASP A 18 12.57 9.90 -2.44
N LEU A 19 11.60 9.85 -1.51
CA LEU A 19 10.21 10.20 -1.83
C LEU A 19 10.15 11.65 -2.30
N VAL A 20 10.03 11.82 -3.62
CA VAL A 20 9.84 13.12 -4.25
C VAL A 20 8.35 13.38 -4.49
N PRO A 21 7.92 14.66 -4.45
CA PRO A 21 6.60 15.04 -4.93
C PRO A 21 6.35 14.48 -6.33
N LEU A 22 5.10 14.11 -6.63
CA LEU A 22 4.74 13.53 -7.93
C LEU A 22 5.18 14.42 -9.11
N SER A 23 5.15 15.74 -8.94
CA SER A 23 5.65 16.72 -9.90
C SER A 23 7.12 16.56 -10.28
N HIS A 24 7.96 16.05 -9.36
CA HIS A 24 9.39 15.86 -9.53
C HIS A 24 9.78 14.41 -9.86
N SER A 25 8.80 13.50 -9.95
CA SER A 25 9.07 12.11 -10.31
C SER A 25 9.41 11.96 -11.79
N LEU A 26 10.47 11.19 -12.09
CA LEU A 26 10.89 10.87 -13.45
C LEU A 26 9.72 10.27 -14.26
N ARG A 27 9.52 10.77 -15.48
CA ARG A 27 8.58 10.18 -16.44
C ARG A 27 9.20 8.87 -16.96
N ALA A 28 8.39 7.82 -17.05
CA ALA A 28 8.86 6.56 -17.61
C ALA A 28 9.25 6.76 -19.09
N LEU A 29 10.45 6.31 -19.46
CA LEU A 29 10.99 6.40 -20.82
C LEU A 29 10.25 5.45 -21.78
N ILE A 30 9.73 4.33 -21.27
CA ILE A 30 8.99 3.31 -22.04
C ILE A 30 7.66 3.05 -21.33
N GLY A 31 6.56 2.99 -22.08
CA GLY A 31 5.23 2.74 -21.52
C GLY A 31 4.77 3.89 -20.63
N ALA A 32 4.95 5.14 -21.09
CA ALA A 32 4.56 6.34 -20.37
C ALA A 32 3.10 6.20 -19.88
N LEU A 33 2.95 6.03 -18.56
CA LEU A 33 1.65 6.05 -17.94
C LEU A 33 1.11 7.46 -18.12
N ASP A 34 0.01 7.59 -18.85
CA ASP A 34 -0.67 8.87 -19.01
C ASP A 34 -1.21 9.33 -17.65
N ARG A 35 -0.46 10.22 -17.00
CA ARG A 35 -0.77 10.68 -15.64
C ARG A 35 -2.04 11.53 -15.60
N GLU A 36 -2.33 12.27 -16.66
CA GLU A 36 -3.53 13.12 -16.74
C GLU A 36 -4.79 12.27 -16.78
N ARG A 37 -4.77 11.16 -17.52
CA ARG A 37 -5.88 10.20 -17.52
C ARG A 37 -5.88 9.26 -16.32
N SER A 38 -4.71 8.92 -15.77
CA SER A 38 -4.58 8.02 -14.62
C SER A 38 -5.16 8.62 -13.34
N GLY A 39 -4.97 9.92 -13.08
CA GLY A 39 -5.46 10.58 -11.86
C GLY A 39 -6.98 10.43 -11.65
N PRO A 40 -7.82 10.91 -12.59
CA PRO A 40 -9.28 10.77 -12.49
C PRO A 40 -9.74 9.32 -12.44
N LEU A 41 -9.08 8.42 -13.19
CA LEU A 41 -9.38 6.99 -13.18
C LEU A 41 -9.14 6.37 -11.80
N MET A 42 -7.99 6.65 -11.19
CA MET A 42 -7.65 6.16 -9.85
C MET A 42 -8.60 6.74 -8.80
N ALA A 43 -8.94 8.02 -8.89
CA ALA A 43 -9.92 8.65 -8.00
C ALA A 43 -11.31 7.99 -8.11
N ALA A 44 -11.76 7.65 -9.32
CA ALA A 44 -13.00 6.93 -9.54
C ALA A 44 -12.94 5.52 -8.93
N MET A 45 -11.84 4.79 -9.13
CA MET A 45 -11.67 3.47 -8.50
C MET A 45 -11.68 3.56 -6.97
N ASP A 46 -11.04 4.57 -6.39
CA ASP A 46 -11.01 4.79 -4.95
C ASP A 46 -12.40 5.14 -4.40
N ALA A 47 -13.15 6.00 -5.10
CA ALA A 47 -14.53 6.31 -4.76
C ALA A 47 -15.42 5.04 -4.79
N CYS A 48 -15.22 4.19 -5.78
CA CYS A 48 -15.90 2.90 -5.84
C CYS A 48 -15.54 2.00 -4.65
N ASN A 49 -14.24 1.86 -4.36
CA ASN A 49 -13.77 1.05 -3.24
C ASN A 49 -14.22 1.60 -1.87
N ALA A 50 -14.38 2.92 -1.72
CA ALA A 50 -14.91 3.53 -0.51
C ALA A 50 -16.41 3.21 -0.31
N ARG A 51 -17.19 3.17 -1.39
CA ARG A 51 -18.63 2.92 -1.34
C ARG A 51 -19.00 1.44 -1.22
N TRP A 52 -18.32 0.56 -1.95
CA TRP A 52 -18.68 -0.86 -2.06
C TRP A 52 -17.77 -1.79 -1.25
N GLY A 53 -16.78 -1.24 -0.55
CA GLY A 53 -15.82 -1.99 0.24
C GLY A 53 -14.49 -2.18 -0.47
N ARG A 54 -13.44 -2.37 0.33
CA ARG A 54 -12.05 -2.45 -0.14
C ARG A 54 -11.87 -3.60 -1.13
N GLY A 55 -11.50 -3.27 -2.36
CA GLY A 55 -11.26 -4.25 -3.42
C GLY A 55 -12.49 -4.61 -4.24
N ALA A 56 -13.59 -3.85 -4.13
CA ALA A 56 -14.75 -3.97 -5.02
C ALA A 56 -14.39 -3.68 -6.48
N VAL A 57 -13.45 -2.76 -6.73
CA VAL A 57 -12.89 -2.48 -8.06
C VAL A 57 -11.38 -2.62 -8.02
N VAL A 58 -10.84 -3.45 -8.92
CA VAL A 58 -9.40 -3.68 -9.05
C VAL A 58 -8.97 -3.57 -10.52
N PRO A 59 -7.74 -3.10 -10.80
CA PRO A 59 -7.21 -3.12 -12.16
C PRO A 59 -7.16 -4.56 -12.69
N ALA A 60 -7.61 -4.80 -13.93
CA ALA A 60 -7.57 -6.14 -14.52
C ALA A 60 -6.15 -6.74 -14.55
N ARG A 61 -5.12 -5.89 -14.73
CA ARG A 61 -3.70 -6.28 -14.68
C ARG A 61 -3.25 -6.77 -13.30
N ALA A 62 -3.92 -6.36 -12.23
CA ALA A 62 -3.63 -6.82 -10.87
C ALA A 62 -4.10 -8.26 -10.59
N GLY A 63 -4.79 -8.89 -11.56
CA GLY A 63 -5.38 -10.22 -11.44
C GLY A 63 -6.78 -10.16 -10.84
N LEU A 64 -7.78 -10.64 -11.59
CA LEU A 64 -9.15 -10.81 -11.13
C LEU A 64 -9.25 -12.10 -10.32
N VAL A 65 -9.01 -12.02 -9.02
CA VAL A 65 -9.27 -13.16 -8.12
C VAL A 65 -10.65 -12.95 -7.49
N SER A 66 -11.61 -13.82 -7.80
CA SER A 66 -12.99 -13.74 -7.28
C SER A 66 -13.07 -13.81 -5.75
N ARG A 67 -12.08 -14.45 -5.12
CA ARG A 67 -11.89 -14.50 -3.67
C ARG A 67 -10.39 -14.53 -3.36
N ARG A 68 -9.91 -13.47 -2.71
CA ARG A 68 -8.52 -13.45 -2.22
C ARG A 68 -8.44 -14.37 -1.00
N ASP A 69 -7.94 -15.59 -1.18
CA ASP A 69 -7.81 -16.58 -0.08
C ASP A 69 -6.78 -16.15 0.97
N TRP A 70 -5.92 -15.19 0.63
CA TRP A 70 -4.96 -14.58 1.54
C TRP A 70 -4.99 -13.06 1.37
N ASN A 71 -4.99 -12.33 2.48
CA ASN A 71 -4.84 -10.88 2.52
C ASN A 71 -3.74 -10.53 3.51
N THR A 72 -2.86 -9.62 3.14
CA THR A 72 -1.83 -9.11 4.04
C THR A 72 -2.49 -8.40 5.21
N LYS A 73 -2.40 -9.02 6.40
CA LYS A 73 -2.94 -8.50 7.65
C LYS A 73 -1.87 -7.62 8.31
N PHE A 74 -2.17 -6.35 8.54
CA PHE A 74 -1.23 -5.37 9.11
C PHE A 74 -1.41 -5.19 10.63
N GLU A 75 -1.84 -6.22 11.36
CA GLU A 75 -2.12 -6.12 12.81
C GLU A 75 -0.89 -5.82 13.66
N MET A 76 0.30 -6.18 13.18
CA MET A 76 1.58 -5.95 13.87
C MET A 76 2.37 -4.79 13.22
N ARG A 77 1.71 -3.86 12.52
CA ARG A 77 2.40 -2.75 11.86
C ARG A 77 2.91 -1.78 12.91
N THR A 78 4.21 -1.48 12.87
CA THR A 78 4.78 -0.38 13.66
C THR A 78 4.17 0.95 13.24
N PRO A 79 4.17 1.97 14.11
CA PRO A 79 3.73 3.30 13.71
C PRO A 79 4.54 3.82 12.50
N ARG A 80 3.89 4.66 11.72
CA ARG A 80 4.31 5.22 10.43
C ARG A 80 5.29 6.38 10.61
N TYR A 81 6.40 6.12 11.27
CA TYR A 81 7.41 7.14 11.59
C TYR A 81 7.90 7.93 10.38
N THR A 82 7.89 7.34 9.18
CA THR A 82 8.39 7.98 7.95
C THR A 82 7.31 8.67 7.10
N THR A 83 6.02 8.39 7.34
CA THR A 83 4.93 8.87 6.47
C THR A 83 3.83 9.63 7.22
N GLN A 84 3.86 9.63 8.55
CA GLN A 84 2.86 10.31 9.37
C GLN A 84 3.51 10.93 10.61
N VAL A 85 3.70 12.25 10.58
CA VAL A 85 4.39 13.02 11.62
C VAL A 85 3.75 12.84 13.00
N SER A 86 2.42 12.70 13.06
CA SER A 86 1.68 12.50 14.32
C SER A 86 1.97 11.15 14.98
N GLU A 87 2.62 10.21 14.29
CA GLU A 87 2.98 8.90 14.82
C GLU A 87 4.43 8.85 15.32
N LEU A 88 5.17 9.97 15.29
CA LEU A 88 6.53 10.06 15.85
C LEU A 88 6.51 10.05 17.39
N PRO A 89 7.42 9.31 18.06
CA PRO A 89 7.53 9.34 19.51
C PRO A 89 8.02 10.72 20.00
N VAL A 90 7.40 11.22 21.08
CA VAL A 90 7.83 12.46 21.75
C VAL A 90 8.94 12.11 22.73
N ALA A 91 10.12 12.73 22.55
CA ALA A 91 11.21 12.61 23.51
C ALA A 91 10.99 13.59 24.67
N TYR A 92 11.12 13.10 25.90
CA TYR A 92 11.18 13.92 27.11
C TYR A 92 12.60 13.90 27.65
N ALA A 93 13.07 15.04 28.18
CA ALA A 93 14.38 15.20 28.80
C ALA A 93 14.31 14.90 30.31
#